data_AF-A0A9E4BHA7-F1
#
_entry.id   AF-A0A9E4BHA7-F1
#
_cell.length_a   1.000
_cell.length_b   1.000
_cell.length_c   1.000
_cell.angle_alpha   90.00
_cell.angle_beta   90.00
_cell.angle_gamma   90.00
#
_symmetry.space_group_name_H-M   'P 1'
#
loop_
_entity.id
_entity.type
_entity.pdbx_description
1 polymer ?
#
loop_
_entity_poly.entity_id
_entity_poly.type
_entity_poly.pdbx_seq_one_letter_code
_entity_poly.pdbx_strand_id
1 'polypeptide(L)'
;MIIRCVLALFFFFSCLHPAIAQERYKFAFVTHGGPGNPFWNVVIKGMEDAAKRYDVDVQWLSNPTFSIADMPNFLDDAIANKVNGIGITCPDPE
;
A
#
# COMPACT_ATOMS: atom_id res chain seq x y z
N MET A 1 18.26 -32.02 -41.46
CA MET A 1 18.50 -30.56 -41.32
C MET A 1 17.30 -29.84 -40.69
N ILE A 2 16.06 -30.22 -41.01
CA ILE A 2 14.82 -29.59 -40.50
C ILE A 2 14.61 -29.77 -38.97
N ILE A 3 14.93 -30.94 -38.42
CA ILE A 3 14.75 -31.26 -36.99
C ILE A 3 15.67 -30.42 -36.06
N ARG A 4 16.84 -30.00 -36.57
CA ARG A 4 17.79 -29.14 -35.83
C ARG A 4 17.30 -27.69 -35.71
N CYS A 5 16.53 -27.20 -36.69
CA CYS A 5 15.91 -25.86 -36.62
C CYS A 5 14.74 -25.81 -35.64
N VAL A 6 13.95 -26.89 -35.54
CA VAL A 6 12.80 -26.93 -34.63
C VAL A 6 13.23 -27.00 -33.16
N LEU A 7 14.28 -27.76 -32.83
CA LEU A 7 14.83 -27.78 -31.46
C LEU A 7 15.45 -26.44 -31.03
N ALA A 8 16.08 -25.72 -31.96
CA ALA A 8 16.67 -24.39 -31.68
C ALA A 8 15.59 -23.33 -31.42
N LEU A 9 14.42 -23.44 -32.05
CA LEU A 9 13.27 -22.55 -31.84
C LEU A 9 12.58 -22.78 -30.49
N PHE A 10 12.56 -24.03 -29.98
CA PHE A 10 12.04 -24.32 -28.64
C PHE A 10 12.93 -23.79 -27.51
N PHE A 11 14.26 -23.77 -27.71
CA PHE A 11 15.20 -23.23 -26.71
C PHE A 11 15.12 -21.70 -26.57
N PHE A 12 14.71 -20.99 -27.62
CA PHE A 12 14.55 -19.53 -27.60
C PHE A 12 13.33 -19.05 -26.81
N PHE A 13 12.30 -19.89 -26.65
CA PHE A 13 11.06 -19.51 -25.98
C PHE A 13 11.14 -19.58 -24.45
N SER A 14 12.18 -20.21 -23.89
CA SER A 14 12.28 -20.47 -22.45
C SER A 14 12.72 -19.25 -21.61
N CYS A 15 13.28 -18.20 -22.24
CA CYS A 15 13.73 -16.97 -21.55
C CYS A 15 12.70 -15.84 -21.49
N LEU A 16 11.51 -16.00 -22.07
CA LEU A 16 10.40 -15.04 -21.98
C LEU A 16 9.45 -15.43 -20.86
N HIS A 17 9.97 -15.58 -19.63
CA HIS A 17 9.10 -15.47 -18.47
C HIS A 17 8.87 -13.97 -18.23
N PRO A 18 7.62 -13.46 -18.28
CA PRO A 18 7.36 -12.14 -17.75
C PRO A 18 7.80 -12.16 -16.28
N ALA A 19 8.70 -11.26 -15.90
CA ALA A 19 9.00 -11.04 -14.51
C ALA A 19 7.67 -10.69 -13.84
N ILE A 20 7.18 -11.58 -12.97
CA ILE A 20 6.03 -11.28 -12.13
C ILE A 20 6.50 -10.15 -11.22
N ALA A 21 6.13 -8.92 -11.56
CA ALA A 21 6.31 -7.80 -10.66
C ALA A 21 5.54 -8.16 -9.38
N GLN A 22 6.26 -8.31 -8.27
CA GLN A 22 5.62 -8.51 -6.98
C GLN A 22 4.70 -7.31 -6.74
N GLU A 23 3.41 -7.55 -6.51
CA GLU A 23 2.50 -6.47 -6.14
C GLU A 23 3.02 -5.84 -4.84
N ARG A 24 3.17 -4.51 -4.85
CA ARG A 24 3.58 -3.74 -3.67
C ARG A 24 2.50 -3.93 -2.60
N TYR A 25 2.93 -4.23 -1.36
CA TYR A 25 1.99 -4.25 -0.25
C TYR A 25 1.43 -2.84 -0.04
N LYS A 26 0.13 -2.75 0.26
CA LYS A 26 -0.61 -1.51 0.49
C LYS A 26 -1.06 -1.42 1.93
N PHE A 27 -0.84 -0.28 2.57
CA PHE A 27 -1.27 -0.04 3.95
C PHE A 27 -2.08 1.26 4.05
N ALA A 28 -3.09 1.26 4.92
CA ALA A 28 -3.86 2.44 5.26
C ALA A 28 -3.65 2.85 6.71
N PHE A 29 -3.55 4.14 6.96
CA PHE A 29 -3.62 4.71 8.30
C PHE A 29 -4.93 5.46 8.44
N VAL A 30 -5.84 4.96 9.28
CA VAL A 30 -7.13 5.60 9.59
C VAL A 30 -7.01 6.26 10.95
N THR A 31 -6.98 7.59 10.98
CA THR A 31 -6.63 8.31 12.21
C THR A 31 -7.60 9.44 12.52
N HIS A 32 -7.75 9.73 13.81
CA HIS A 32 -8.64 10.78 14.30
C HIS A 32 -8.06 12.19 14.15
N GLY A 33 -6.87 12.36 13.58
CA GLY A 33 -6.27 13.66 13.37
C GLY A 33 -5.25 13.65 12.25
N GLY A 34 -5.08 14.80 11.60
CA GLY A 34 -4.26 14.92 10.41
C GLY A 34 -3.27 16.08 10.48
N PRO A 35 -2.80 16.56 9.31
CA PRO A 35 -1.66 17.45 9.21
C PRO A 35 -1.86 18.85 9.83
N GLY A 36 -3.08 19.19 10.26
CA GLY A 36 -3.37 20.40 11.03
C GLY A 36 -2.81 20.40 12.46
N ASN A 37 -2.27 19.28 12.96
CA ASN A 37 -1.54 19.21 14.22
C ASN A 37 -0.08 18.76 13.99
N PRO A 38 0.92 19.50 14.50
CA PRO A 38 2.34 19.15 14.37
C PRO A 38 2.71 17.74 14.83
N PHE A 39 2.00 17.18 15.82
CA PHE A 39 2.19 15.80 16.26
C PHE A 39 2.02 14.81 15.09
N TRP A 40 0.92 14.94 14.34
CA TRP A 40 0.61 14.03 13.22
C TRP A 40 1.56 14.21 12.05
N ASN A 41 2.11 15.40 11.83
CA ASN A 41 3.10 15.63 10.77
C ASN A 41 4.34 14.74 10.95
N VAL A 42 4.79 14.54 12.19
CA VAL A 42 5.92 13.65 12.49
C VAL A 42 5.52 12.18 12.27
N VAL A 43 4.30 11.79 12.63
CA VAL A 43 3.79 10.42 12.43
C VAL A 43 3.64 10.10 10.93
N ILE A 44 3.04 11.00 10.16
CA ILE A 44 2.90 10.89 8.69
C ILE A 44 4.28 10.76 8.06
N LYS A 45 5.24 11.60 8.48
CA LYS A 45 6.62 11.51 8.00
C LYS A 45 7.25 10.15 8.29
N GLY A 46 7.05 9.62 9.49
CA GLY A 46 7.51 8.27 9.86
C GLY A 46 6.89 7.17 9.00
N MET A 47 5.59 7.27 8.69
CA MET A 47 4.90 6.37 7.77
C MET A 47 5.50 6.43 6.36
N GLU A 48 5.71 7.62 5.80
CA GLU A 48 6.31 7.80 4.47
C GLU A 48 7.75 7.26 4.40
N ASP A 49 8.56 7.48 5.44
CA ASP A 49 9.93 6.99 5.48
C ASP A 49 9.97 5.46 5.61
N ALA A 50 9.03 4.85 6.34
CA ALA A 50 8.85 3.40 6.39
C ALA A 50 8.39 2.85 5.02
N ALA A 51 7.46 3.54 4.35
CA ALA A 51 6.99 3.15 3.02
C ALA A 51 8.13 3.07 2.00
N LYS A 52 9.01 4.07 2.01
CA LYS A 52 10.23 4.10 1.18
C LYS A 52 11.22 2.99 1.56
N ARG A 53 11.40 2.72 2.86
CA ARG A 53 12.34 1.68 3.33
C ARG A 53 11.93 0.28 2.91
N TYR A 54 10.63 -0.03 3.01
CA TYR A 54 10.11 -1.38 2.77
C TYR A 54 9.51 -1.58 1.38
N ASP A 55 9.56 -0.53 0.54
CA ASP A 55 9.02 -0.53 -0.81
C ASP A 55 7.52 -0.88 -0.89
N VAL A 56 6.74 -0.24 -0.01
CA VAL A 56 5.28 -0.45 0.12
C VAL A 56 4.53 0.83 -0.23
N ASP A 57 3.24 0.69 -0.53
CA ASP A 57 2.32 1.82 -0.73
C ASP A 57 1.61 2.14 0.58
N VAL A 58 1.46 3.42 0.88
CA VAL A 58 0.78 3.89 2.10
C VAL A 58 -0.21 5.00 1.78
N GLN A 59 -1.33 5.02 2.49
CA GLN A 59 -2.30 6.11 2.45
C GLN A 59 -2.63 6.59 3.87
N TRP A 60 -2.71 7.90 4.05
CA TRP A 60 -3.18 8.53 5.28
C TRP A 60 -4.61 9.00 5.09
N LEU A 61 -5.54 8.46 5.88
CA LEU A 61 -6.96 8.77 5.82
C LEU A 61 -7.39 9.43 7.13
N SER A 62 -7.57 10.74 7.08
CA SER A 62 -8.01 11.54 8.22
C SER A 62 -8.58 12.88 7.74
N ASN A 63 -9.30 13.55 8.62
CA ASN A 63 -9.55 14.98 8.46
C ASN A 63 -8.29 15.81 8.79
N PRO A 64 -8.19 17.08 8.33
CA PRO A 64 -7.05 17.95 8.65
C PRO A 64 -6.89 18.21 10.15
N THR A 65 -7.99 18.26 10.89
CA THR A 65 -8.06 18.47 12.35
C THR A 65 -8.70 17.26 13.05
N PHE A 66 -8.77 17.31 14.39
CA PHE A 66 -9.40 16.25 15.17
C PHE A 66 -10.84 15.96 14.68
N SER A 67 -11.14 14.71 14.34
CA SER A 67 -12.48 14.24 14.00
C SER A 67 -12.54 12.71 14.04
N ILE A 68 -13.62 12.19 14.60
CA ILE A 68 -13.89 10.74 14.67
C ILE A 68 -15.06 10.32 13.77
N ALA A 69 -15.91 11.27 13.39
CA ALA A 69 -17.19 10.99 12.72
C ALA A 69 -17.02 10.32 11.35
N ASP A 70 -15.97 10.71 10.60
CA ASP A 70 -15.72 10.20 9.25
C ASP A 70 -14.80 8.97 9.23
N MET A 71 -14.25 8.56 10.37
CA MET A 71 -13.34 7.42 10.44
C MET A 71 -13.96 6.10 9.94
N PRO A 72 -15.25 5.80 10.20
CA PRO A 72 -15.90 4.63 9.60
C PRO A 72 -15.88 4.66 8.07
N ASN A 73 -16.15 5.82 7.46
CA ASN A 73 -16.12 5.97 6.00
C ASN A 73 -14.69 5.77 5.46
N PHE A 74 -13.67 6.32 6.13
CA PHE A 74 -12.28 6.10 5.78
C PHE A 74 -11.85 4.63 5.91
N LEU A 75 -12.40 3.91 6.88
CA LEU A 75 -12.18 2.48 7.03
C LEU A 75 -12.79 1.70 5.85
N ASP A 76 -14.02 2.04 5.46
CA ASP A 76 -14.68 1.45 4.30
C ASP A 76 -13.90 1.72 3.01
N ASP A 77 -13.39 2.93 2.81
CA ASP A 77 -12.51 3.28 1.69
C ASP A 77 -11.21 2.45 1.67
N ALA A 78 -10.59 2.24 2.83
CA ALA A 78 -9.40 1.41 2.95
C ALA A 78 -9.70 -0.07 2.58
N ILE A 79 -10.83 -0.60 3.05
CA ILE A 79 -11.27 -1.96 2.74
C ILE A 79 -11.59 -2.08 1.24
N ALA A 80 -12.29 -1.11 0.66
CA ALA A 80 -12.62 -1.07 -0.76
C ALA A 80 -11.36 -1.03 -1.64
N ASN A 81 -10.30 -0.35 -1.18
CA ASN A 81 -8.99 -0.31 -1.83
C ASN A 81 -8.17 -1.60 -1.67
N LYS A 82 -8.71 -2.62 -0.99
CA LYS A 82 -8.08 -3.94 -0.78
C LYS A 82 -6.66 -3.84 -0.22
N VAL A 83 -6.46 -2.97 0.78
CA VAL A 83 -5.18 -2.83 1.44
C VAL A 83 -4.80 -4.12 2.18
N ASN A 84 -3.50 -4.39 2.29
CA ASN A 84 -2.96 -5.56 2.98
C ASN A 84 -2.90 -5.39 4.50
N GLY A 85 -2.98 -4.15 5.00
CA GLY A 85 -3.03 -3.86 6.43
C GLY A 85 -3.55 -2.47 6.75
N ILE A 86 -4.09 -2.31 7.96
CA ILE A 86 -4.67 -1.06 8.44
C ILE A 86 -4.07 -0.74 9.82
N GLY A 87 -3.46 0.44 9.94
CA GLY A 87 -3.15 1.07 11.22
C GLY A 87 -4.30 2.00 11.60
N ILE A 88 -4.92 1.80 12.76
CA ILE A 88 -6.06 2.59 13.21
C ILE A 88 -5.79 3.17 14.60
N THR A 89 -6.17 4.43 14.81
CA THR A 89 -6.21 5.02 16.16
C THR A 89 -7.57 4.81 16.79
N CYS A 90 -7.63 4.55 18.10
CA CYS A 90 -8.88 4.44 18.85
C CYS A 90 -8.93 5.59 19.87
N PRO A 91 -9.43 6.78 19.47
CA PRO A 91 -9.51 7.94 20.35
C PRO A 91 -10.65 7.85 21.37
N ASP A 92 -11.69 7.10 21.02
CA ASP A 92 -12.87 6.85 21.84
C ASP A 92 -12.91 5.35 22.16
N PRO A 93 -12.84 4.96 23.44
CA PRO A 93 -12.85 3.56 23.86
C PRO A 93 -14.25 2.94 23.93
N GLU A 94 -15.32 3.74 23.84
CA GLU A 94 -16.73 3.30 23.85
C GLU A 94 -17.19 2.84 22.45
#